data_AF-A0A9P3MYC7-F1
#
_entry.id   AF-A0A9P3MYC7-F1
#
_cell.length_a   1.000
_cell.length_b   1.000
_cell.length_c   1.000
_cell.angle_alpha   90.00
_cell.angle_beta   90.00
_cell.angle_gamma   90.00
#
_symmetry.space_group_name_H-M   'P 1'
#
loop_
_entity.id
_entity.type
_entity.pdbx_description
1 polymer ?
#
loop_
_entity_poly.entity_id
_entity_poly.type
_entity_poly.pdbx_seq_one_letter_code
_entity_poly.pdbx_strand_id
1 'polypeptide(L)'
;MSARAALWNPTVFRPEGQQDWHVVKRLFLRQCIQWDNDYKWSKHVIREMIIHHANYEIGRAEMSTAAKLLHSSATTTASQSSTSRP
;
A
#
# COMPACT_ATOMS: atom_id res chain seq x y z
N MET A 1 2.90 18.13 10.94
CA MET A 1 2.73 16.96 11.84
C MET A 1 2.15 15.81 11.02
N SER A 2 2.82 14.66 10.94
CA SER A 2 2.32 13.49 10.20
C SER A 2 1.85 12.43 11.18
N ALA A 3 0.54 12.22 11.27
CA ALA A 3 -0.06 11.30 12.25
C ALA A 3 -0.34 9.92 11.64
N ARG A 4 -1.21 9.86 10.62
CA ARG A 4 -1.61 8.58 10.00
C ARG A 4 -0.48 7.88 9.26
N ALA A 5 0.34 8.63 8.50
CA ALA A 5 1.44 8.00 7.78
C ALA A 5 2.49 7.41 8.74
N ALA A 6 2.74 8.08 9.88
CA ALA A 6 3.63 7.56 10.92
C ALA A 6 3.04 6.34 11.64
N LEU A 7 1.71 6.27 11.80
CA LEU A 7 1.02 5.12 12.37
C LEU A 7 1.16 3.88 11.48
N TRP A 8 1.00 4.04 10.16
CA TRP A 8 1.09 2.92 9.22
C TRP A 8 2.53 2.51 8.94
N ASN A 9 3.43 3.50 8.82
CA ASN A 9 4.85 3.25 8.65
C ASN A 9 5.71 4.38 9.26
N PRO A 10 6.27 4.20 10.48
CA PRO A 10 7.13 5.19 11.12
C PRO A 10 8.41 5.52 10.33
N THR A 11 8.79 4.70 9.35
CA THR A 11 9.94 5.02 8.48
C THR A 11 9.68 6.15 7.51
N VAL A 12 8.49 6.76 7.51
CA VAL A 12 8.22 8.04 6.83
C VAL A 12 9.18 9.17 7.26
N PHE A 13 9.79 9.06 8.44
CA PHE A 13 10.78 10.03 8.93
C PHE A 13 12.22 9.69 8.55
N ARG A 14 12.47 8.53 7.92
CA ARG A 14 13.81 8.14 7.50
C ARG A 14 14.21 8.87 6.22
N PRO A 15 15.39 9.53 6.18
CA PRO A 15 15.85 10.21 4.97
C PRO A 15 16.26 9.20 3.87
N GLU A 16 16.56 7.95 4.21
CA GLU A 16 16.87 6.90 3.23
C GLU A 16 15.62 6.31 2.56
N GLY A 17 14.43 6.74 2.97
CA GLY A 17 13.15 6.29 2.44
C GLY A 17 12.42 5.27 3.31
N GLN A 18 11.23 4.89 2.83
CA GLN A 18 10.34 3.98 3.52
C GLN A 18 10.84 2.55 3.45
N GLN A 19 10.70 1.83 4.56
CA GLN A 19 11.06 0.43 4.68
C GLN A 19 9.83 -0.46 4.53
N ASP A 20 10.08 -1.72 4.13
CA ASP A 20 9.03 -2.73 4.01
C ASP A 20 8.24 -2.90 5.33
N TRP A 21 6.92 -2.92 5.20
CA TRP A 21 6.01 -2.89 6.34
C TRP A 21 6.10 -4.14 7.22
N HIS A 22 6.52 -5.29 6.68
CA HIS A 22 6.73 -6.49 7.48
C HIS A 22 7.93 -6.34 8.42
N VAL A 23 8.98 -5.66 7.97
CA VAL A 23 10.16 -5.36 8.80
C VAL A 23 9.79 -4.37 9.89
N VAL A 24 9.08 -3.31 9.53
CA VAL A 24 8.64 -2.26 10.46
C VAL A 24 7.73 -2.83 11.54
N LYS A 25 6.76 -3.67 11.16
CA LYS A 25 5.88 -4.40 12.10
C LYS A 25 6.67 -5.24 13.10
N ARG A 26 7.71 -5.95 12.64
CA ARG A 26 8.57 -6.80 13.49
C ARG A 26 9.38 -5.96 14.48
N LEU A 27 9.93 -4.84 14.04
CA LEU A 27 10.67 -3.91 14.90
C LEU A 27 9.77 -3.27 15.95
N PHE A 28 8.57 -2.86 15.55
CA PHE A 28 7.57 -2.33 16.48
C PHE A 28 7.20 -3.34 17.57
N LEU A 29 6.89 -4.59 17.18
CA LEU A 29 6.58 -5.66 18.15
C LEU A 29 7.74 -5.92 19.12
N ARG A 30 8.99 -5.94 18.62
CA ARG A 30 10.17 -6.07 19.47
C ARG A 30 10.26 -4.94 20.49
N GLN A 31 9.99 -3.70 20.07
CA GLN A 31 10.03 -2.54 20.94
C GLN A 31 8.92 -2.59 22.00
N CYS A 32 7.70 -2.98 21.62
CA CYS A 32 6.59 -3.15 22.54
C CYS A 32 6.90 -4.19 23.63
N ILE A 33 7.52 -5.32 23.27
CA ILE A 33 7.95 -6.34 24.23
C ILE A 33 9.03 -5.80 25.16
N GLN A 34 10.03 -5.10 24.61
CA GLN A 34 11.14 -4.55 25.39
C GLN A 34 10.68 -3.51 26.41
N TRP A 35 9.64 -2.75 26.09
CA TRP A 35 9.11 -1.69 26.95
C TRP A 35 7.89 -2.10 27.77
N ASP A 36 7.56 -3.40 27.81
CA ASP A 36 6.38 -3.94 28.51
C ASP A 36 5.09 -3.14 28.19
N ASN A 37 4.92 -2.83 26.91
CA ASN A 37 3.84 -1.98 26.46
C ASN A 37 2.49 -2.69 26.57
N ASP A 38 1.41 -1.94 26.87
CA ASP A 38 0.07 -2.54 27.00
C ASP A 38 -0.30 -3.35 25.75
N TYR A 39 -0.73 -4.58 25.98
CA TYR A 39 -1.07 -5.52 24.93
C TYR A 39 -2.23 -5.01 24.09
N LYS A 40 -3.25 -4.38 24.70
CA LYS A 40 -4.44 -3.93 23.96
C LYS A 40 -4.06 -2.82 22.97
N TRP A 41 -3.25 -1.86 23.41
CA TRP A 41 -2.74 -0.81 22.54
C TRP A 41 -1.82 -1.36 21.43
N SER A 42 -0.86 -2.21 21.79
CA SER A 42 0.06 -2.82 20.82
C SER A 42 -0.68 -3.59 19.73
N LYS A 43 -1.71 -4.36 20.13
CA LYS A 43 -2.60 -5.08 19.21
C LYS A 43 -3.38 -4.13 18.30
N HIS A 44 -3.88 -3.02 18.82
CA HIS A 44 -4.62 -2.02 18.04
C HIS A 44 -3.74 -1.41 16.95
N VAL A 45 -2.52 -0.97 17.28
CA VAL A 45 -1.60 -0.38 16.31
C VAL A 45 -1.23 -1.39 15.21
N ILE A 46 -0.92 -2.63 15.59
CA ILE A 46 -0.59 -3.68 14.62
C ILE A 46 -1.77 -3.97 13.69
N ARG A 47 -2.99 -3.97 14.20
CA ARG A 47 -4.20 -4.15 13.39
C ARG A 47 -4.35 -3.02 12.37
N GLU A 48 -4.16 -1.77 12.77
CA GLU A 48 -4.21 -0.62 11.86
C GLU A 48 -3.15 -0.72 10.75
N MET A 49 -1.91 -1.10 11.09
CA MET A 49 -0.86 -1.34 10.11
C MET A 49 -1.26 -2.42 9.09
N ILE A 50 -1.79 -3.55 9.56
CA ILE A 50 -2.20 -4.67 8.68
C ILE A 50 -3.35 -4.26 7.77
N ILE A 51 -4.39 -3.62 8.30
CA ILE A 51 -5.56 -3.20 7.51
C ILE A 51 -5.14 -2.23 6.41
N HIS A 52 -4.30 -1.25 6.73
CA HIS A 52 -3.81 -0.29 5.74
C HIS A 52 -3.08 -0.98 4.58
N HIS A 53 -2.16 -1.88 4.89
CA HIS A 53 -1.38 -2.58 3.85
C HIS A 53 -2.20 -3.59 3.06
N ALA A 54 -3.14 -4.31 3.68
CA ALA A 54 -4.06 -5.20 2.98
C ALA A 54 -4.94 -4.43 1.99
N ASN A 55 -5.51 -3.31 2.40
CA ASN A 55 -6.31 -2.45 1.52
C ASN A 55 -5.48 -1.86 0.38
N TYR A 56 -4.22 -1.52 0.65
CA TYR A 56 -3.30 -1.05 -0.38
C TYR A 56 -3.01 -2.13 -1.44
N GLU A 57 -2.80 -3.38 -1.03
CA GLU A 57 -2.59 -4.50 -1.96
C GLU A 57 -3.83 -4.77 -2.83
N ILE A 58 -5.02 -4.75 -2.23
CA ILE A 58 -6.30 -4.92 -2.94
C ILE A 58 -6.48 -3.79 -3.96
N GLY A 59 -6.38 -2.53 -3.53
CA GLY A 59 -6.54 -1.37 -4.41
C GLY A 59 -5.52 -1.33 -5.54
N ARG A 60 -4.28 -1.77 -5.28
CA ARG A 60 -3.23 -1.89 -6.31
C ARG A 60 -3.58 -2.95 -7.36
N ALA A 61 -4.15 -4.08 -6.95
CA ALA A 61 -4.58 -5.13 -7.88
C ALA A 61 -5.75 -4.66 -8.77
N GLU A 62 -6.74 -3.99 -8.17
CA GLU A 62 -7.86 -3.38 -8.90
C GLU A 62 -7.37 -2.33 -9.90
N MET A 63 -6.47 -1.44 -9.50
CA MET A 63 -5.91 -0.41 -10.37
C MET A 63 -5.11 -1.00 -11.53
N SER A 64 -4.34 -2.05 -11.28
CA SER A 64 -3.62 -2.79 -12.34
C SER A 64 -4.58 -3.39 -13.37
N THR A 65 -5.71 -3.92 -12.91
CA THR A 65 -6.74 -4.49 -13.77
C THR A 65 -7.42 -3.41 -14.61
N ALA A 66 -7.81 -2.29 -13.99
CA ALA A 66 -8.37 -1.15 -14.69
C ALA A 66 -7.41 -0.57 -15.75
N ALA A 67 -6.12 -0.43 -15.41
CA ALA A 67 -5.10 0.06 -16.33
C ALA A 67 -4.93 -0.85 -17.57
N LYS A 68 -4.95 -2.18 -17.38
CA LYS A 68 -4.90 -3.14 -18.49
C LYS A 68 -6.11 -3.04 -19.41
N LEU A 69 -7.31 -2.87 -18.83
CA LEU A 69 -8.55 -2.68 -19.59
C LEU A 69 -8.53 -1.37 -20.40
N LEU A 70 -8.09 -0.27 -19.81
CA LEU A 70 -7.94 1.01 -20.53
C LEU A 70 -6.93 0.90 -21.68
N HIS A 71 -5.83 0.19 -21.46
CA HIS A 71 -4.83 -0.05 -22.51
C HIS A 71 -5.38 -0.88 -23.66
N SER A 72 -6.14 -1.95 -23.38
CA SER A 72 -6.73 -2.79 -24.44
C SER A 72 -7.85 -2.10 -25.22
N SER A 73 -8.62 -1.21 -24.58
CA SER A 73 -9.58 -0.34 -25.27
C SER A 73 -8.89 0.66 -26.20
N ALA A 74 -7.76 1.24 -25.78
CA ALA A 74 -7.00 2.19 -26.60
C ALA A 74 -6.41 1.54 -27.86
N THR A 75 -5.93 0.29 -27.78
CA THR A 75 -5.42 -0.44 -28.95
C THR A 75 -6.51 -0.87 -29.94
N THR A 76 -7.74 -1.08 -29.45
CA THR A 76 -8.88 -1.49 -30.29
C THR A 76 -9.41 -0.34 -31.15
N THR A 77 -9.44 0.88 -30.61
CA THR A 77 -9.84 2.09 -31.36
C THR A 77 -8.85 2.42 -32.49
N ALA A 78 -7.55 2.14 -32.29
CA ALA A 78 -6.53 2.38 -33.31
C ALA A 78 -6.70 1.49 -34.56
N SER A 79 -7.09 0.22 -34.40
CA SER A 79 -7.25 -0.69 -35.56
C SER A 79 -8.52 -0.41 -36.38
N GLN A 80 -9.61 0.04 -35.75
CA GLN A 80 -10.86 0.35 -36.45
C GLN A 80 -10.79 1.61 -37.33
N SER A 81 -9.85 2.53 -37.06
CA SER A 81 -9.64 3.74 -37.87
C SER A 81 -8.90 3.49 -39.20
N SER A 82 -8.37 2.28 -39.43
CA SER A 82 -7.59 1.93 -40.62
C SER A 82 -8.38 1.21 -41.73
N THR A 83 -9.65 0.86 -41.49
CA THR A 83 -10.47 0.07 -42.44
C THR A 83 -11.60 0.87 -43.11
N SER A 84 -11.68 2.19 -42.92
CA SER A 84 -12.64 3.05 -43.63
C SER A 84 -11.95 4.15 -44.44
N ARG A 85 -11.36 3.76 -45.57
CA ARG A 85 -11.26 4.66 -46.72
C ARG A 85 -11.80 3.92 -47.96
N PRO A 86 -12.55 4.65 -48.82
CA PRO A 86 -13.46 4.09 -49.81
C PRO A 86 -12.78 3.35 -50.96
#